data_AF-A0A7S7LUZ4-F1
#
_entry.id   AF-A0A7S7LUZ4-F1
#
_cell.length_a   1.000
_cell.length_b   1.000
_cell.length_c   1.000
_cell.angle_alpha   90.00
_cell.angle_beta   90.00
_cell.angle_gamma   90.00
#
_symmetry.space_group_name_H-M   'P 1'
#
loop_
_entity.id
_entity.type
_entity.pdbx_description
1 polymer ?
#
loop_
_entity_poly.entity_id
_entity_poly.type
_entity_poly.pdbx_seq_one_letter_code
_entity_poly.pdbx_strand_id
1 'polypeptide(L)' 'MKTNFDELLPAGILFSIKTINDMSLIKSDLLKKLIYSQKIEVTKLNSKNFISRTALVAYLEANTIPAE' A
#
# COMPACT_ATOMS: atom_id res chain seq x y z
N MET A 1 18.07 3.70 11.99
CA MET A 1 17.28 4.78 11.36
C MET A 1 15.90 4.21 11.04
N LYS A 2 14.83 4.86 11.48
CA LYS A 2 13.45 4.39 11.23
C LYS A 2 12.99 5.03 9.93
N THR A 3 12.70 4.23 8.91
CA THR A 3 12.26 4.73 7.60
C THR A 3 10.96 5.52 7.78
N ASN A 4 10.98 6.81 7.45
CA ASN A 4 9.87 7.71 7.72
C ASN A 4 8.91 7.71 6.53
N PHE A 5 7.96 6.77 6.53
CA PHE A 5 6.96 6.60 5.47
C PHE A 5 5.93 7.75 5.39
N ASP A 6 6.06 8.78 6.23
CA ASP A 6 5.30 10.03 6.18
C ASP A 6 5.77 10.98 5.09
N GLU A 7 7.07 11.04 4.86
CA GLU A 7 7.63 11.95 3.86
C GLU A 7 7.62 11.34 2.44
N LEU A 8 7.47 10.01 2.34
CA LEU A 8 7.50 9.25 1.08
C LEU A 8 6.13 9.10 0.41
N LEU A 9 5.04 9.26 1.17
CA LEU A 9 3.68 9.10 0.66
C LEU A 9 3.05 10.48 0.47
N PRO A 10 2.50 10.80 -0.72
CA PRO A 10 1.86 12.09 -0.94
C PRO A 10 0.70 12.29 0.03
N ALA A 11 0.36 13.55 0.32
CA ALA A 11 -0.75 13.95 1.18
C ALA A 11 -2.09 13.40 0.65
N GLY A 12 -2.39 12.16 1.01
CA GLY A 12 -3.49 11.38 0.51
C GLY A 12 -3.75 10.23 1.47
N ILE A 13 -4.98 10.18 1.99
CA ILE A 13 -5.37 9.16 2.98
C ILE A 13 -5.57 7.80 2.30
N LEU A 14 -5.94 7.81 1.01
CA LEU A 14 -6.34 6.65 0.22
C LEU A 14 -5.58 6.63 -1.12
N PHE A 15 -4.95 5.49 -1.42
CA PHE A 15 -4.22 5.25 -2.65
C PHE A 15 -4.94 4.23 -3.52
N SER A 16 -5.10 4.55 -4.81
CA SER A 16 -5.59 3.56 -5.78
C SER A 16 -4.50 2.56 -6.13
N ILE A 17 -4.89 1.35 -6.56
CA ILE A 17 -3.95 0.32 -7.07
C ILE A 17 -3.05 0.91 -8.16
N LYS A 18 -3.61 1.76 -9.05
CA LYS A 18 -2.84 2.42 -10.11
C LYS A 18 -1.74 3.33 -9.54
N THR A 19 -2.06 4.10 -8.51
CA THR A 19 -1.11 5.02 -7.85
C THR A 19 0.03 4.26 -7.16
N ILE A 20 -0.28 3.18 -6.45
CA ILE A 20 0.74 2.38 -5.75
C ILE A 20 1.66 1.67 -6.76
N ASN A 21 1.10 1.23 -7.89
CA ASN A 21 1.86 0.65 -8.97
C ASN A 21 2.76 1.67 -9.67
N ASP A 22 2.27 2.91 -9.85
CA ASP A 22 3.03 4.02 -10.44
C ASP A 22 4.23 4.41 -9.56
N MET A 23 4.02 4.44 -8.24
CA MET A 23 5.08 4.61 -7.24
C MET A 23 6.10 3.46 -7.20
N SER A 24 5.89 2.39 -7.97
CA SER A 24 6.75 1.20 -7.99
C SER A 24 6.94 0.53 -6.61
N LEU A 25 6.04 0.80 -5.66
CA LEU A 25 6.04 0.19 -4.32
C LEU A 25 5.59 -1.27 -4.40
N ILE A 26 4.43 -1.50 -5.03
CA ILE A 26 3.83 -2.83 -5.17
C ILE A 26 3.21 -2.95 -6.55
N LYS A 27 3.54 -4.02 -7.28
CA LYS A 27 2.93 -4.31 -8.58
C LYS A 27 1.42 -4.53 -8.45
N SER A 28 0.67 -4.05 -9.43
CA SER A 28 -0.79 -4.20 -9.52
C SER A 28 -1.27 -5.65 -9.38
N ASP A 29 -0.52 -6.61 -9.94
CA ASP A 29 -0.86 -8.04 -9.85
C ASP A 29 -0.79 -8.56 -8.40
N LEU A 30 0.28 -8.21 -7.69
CA LEU A 30 0.45 -8.58 -6.28
C LEU A 30 -0.64 -7.92 -5.43
N LEU A 31 -0.92 -6.65 -5.67
CA LEU A 31 -1.99 -5.92 -4.99
C LEU A 31 -3.34 -6.62 -5.14
N LYS A 32 -3.72 -7.04 -6.36
CA LYS A 32 -4.96 -7.79 -6.57
C LYS A 32 -4.99 -9.10 -5.78
N LYS A 33 -3.86 -9.84 -5.73
CA LYS A 33 -3.74 -11.08 -4.94
C LYS A 33 -3.85 -10.83 -3.44
N LEU A 34 -3.25 -9.74 -2.94
CA LEU A 34 -3.33 -9.35 -1.53
C LEU A 34 -4.75 -8.97 -1.13
N ILE A 35 -5.45 -8.23 -2.00
CA ILE A 35 -6.85 -7.86 -1.81
C ILE A 35 -7.73 -9.11 -1.78
N TYR A 36 -7.55 -10.03 -2.73
CA TYR A 36 -8.31 -11.27 -2.79
C TYR A 36 -8.03 -12.19 -1.59
N SER A 37 -6.78 -12.22 -1.13
CA SER A 37 -6.37 -13.01 0.05
C SER A 37 -6.69 -12.32 1.38
N GLN A 38 -7.35 -11.16 1.37
CA GLN A 38 -7.63 -10.33 2.56
C GLN A 38 -6.38 -10.02 3.41
N LYS A 39 -5.20 -9.95 2.77
CA LYS A 39 -3.91 -9.64 3.42
C LYS A 39 -3.63 -8.14 3.49
N ILE A 40 -4.43 -7.33 2.81
CA ILE A 40 -4.35 -5.87 2.87
C ILE A 40 -5.77 -5.32 2.96
N GLU A 41 -5.99 -4.43 3.93
CA GLU A 41 -7.27 -3.77 4.09
C GLU A 41 -7.49 -2.78 2.94
N VAL A 42 -8.66 -2.88 2.30
CA VAL A 42 -9.06 -1.99 1.23
C VAL A 42 -10.41 -1.37 1.49
N THR A 43 -10.50 -0.08 1.22
CA THR A 43 -11.74 0.67 1.21
C THR A 43 -12.28 0.70 -0.21
N LYS A 44 -13.44 0.08 -0.41
CA LYS A 44 -14.15 0.16 -1.69
C LYS A 44 -14.93 1.48 -1.72
N LEU A 45 -14.58 2.35 -2.66
CA LEU A 45 -15.27 3.63 -2.85
C LEU A 45 -15.85 3.64 -4.27
N ASN A 46 -17.18 3.64 -4.36
CA ASN A 46 -17.93 3.34 -5.57
C ASN A 46 -17.51 1.99 -6.19
N SER A 47 -16.88 2.02 -7.36
CA SER A 47 -16.45 0.85 -8.15
C SER A 47 -14.94 0.59 -8.11
N LYS A 48 -14.18 1.34 -7.31
CA LYS A 48 -12.71 1.21 -7.21
C LYS A 48 -12.29 0.83 -5.80
N ASN A 49 -11.26 -0.01 -5.72
CA ASN A 49 -10.61 -0.37 -4.46
C ASN A 49 -9.49 0.63 -4.18
N PHE A 50 -9.52 1.20 -2.98
CA PHE A 50 -8.51 2.09 -2.44
C PHE A 50 -7.86 1.43 -1.24
N ILE A 51 -6.59 1.74 -1.01
CA ILE A 51 -5.82 1.24 0.13
C ILE A 51 -5.44 2.44 0.97
N SER A 52 -5.78 2.38 2.26
CA SER A 52 -5.44 3.43 3.20
C SER A 52 -3.94 3.50 3.42
N ARG A 53 -3.43 4.71 3.66
CA ARG A 53 -2.01 4.93 3.98
C ARG A 53 -1.51 4.00 5.08
N THR A 54 -2.25 3.89 6.18
CA THR A 54 -1.91 3.04 7.32
C THR A 54 -1.82 1.57 6.95
N ALA A 55 -2.74 1.07 6.13
CA ALA A 55 -2.74 -0.32 5.67
C ALA A 55 -1.56 -0.62 4.74
N LEU A 56 -1.22 0.33 3.87
CA LEU A 56 -0.05 0.22 2.99
C LEU A 56 1.26 0.22 3.80
N VAL A 57 1.40 1.14 4.75
CA VAL A 57 2.59 1.24 5.61
C VAL A 57 2.74 -0.02 6.47
N ALA A 58 1.66 -0.48 7.11
CA ALA A 58 1.68 -1.70 7.91
C ALA A 58 2.09 -2.93 7.07
N TYR A 59 1.59 -3.02 5.83
CA TYR A 59 2.00 -4.07 4.91
C TYR A 59 3.49 -3.97 4.54
N LEU A 60 3.98 -2.76 4.21
CA LEU A 60 5.37 -2.54 3.86
C LEU A 60 6.29 -2.85 5.05
N GLU A 61 5.97 -2.39 6.26
CA GLU A 61 6.75 -2.68 7.46
C GLU A 61 6.79 -4.18 7.77
N ALA A 62 5.66 -4.88 7.64
CA ALA A 62 5.61 -6.33 7.87
C ALA A 62 6.37 -7.16 6.83
N ASN A 63 6.59 -6.63 5.62
CA ASN A 63 7.25 -7.34 4.52
C ASN A 63 8.63 -6.75 4.16
N THR A 64 9.11 -5.74 4.90
CA THR A 64 10.46 -5.18 4.73
C THR A 64 11.35 -5.77 5.80
N ILE A 65 12.39 -6.49 5.38
CA ILE A 65 13.45 -6.96 6.28
C ILE A 65 14.46 -5.81 6.40
N PRO A 66 14.86 -5.39 7.61
CA PRO A 66 15.92 -4.39 7.76
C PRO A 66 17.18 -4.91 7.06
N ALA A 67 17.75 -4.11 6.17
CA ALA A 67 19.08 -4.39 5.62
C ALA A 67 20.09 -4.20 6.75
N GLU A 68 20.66 -5.31 7.23
CA GLU A 68 21.74 -5.35 8.21
C GLU A 68 23.11 -5.10 7.55
#